data_AF-A0A538A4P3-F1
#
_entry.id   AF-A0A538A4P3-F1
#
_cell.length_a   1.000
_cell.length_b   1.000
_cell.length_c   1.000
_cell.angle_alpha   90.00
_cell.angle_beta   90.00
_cell.angle_gamma   90.00
#
_symmetry.space_group_name_H-M   'P 1'
#
loop_
_entity.id
_entity.type
_entity.pdbx_description
1 polymer ?
#
loop_
_entity_poly.entity_id
_entity_poly.type
_entity_poly.pdbx_seq_one_letter_code
_entity_poly.pdbx_strand_id
1 'polypeptide(L)'
;MIERPRGTHDVLPDEQPMWRFVTSTAEELSATYGYRPIQTPVFEDTELFQRTSGQGSDVVQKEMYTFADRSGRSLTLRPEATAPIARAYVEHGMHRLPQPVKLYTIASCYRYAAPQRGRYREHFQLSVEAIGSDDPLIDAEIIQLYDELLRRLGVTEFHLDLNSIGDRNCRPAYVEQLTKWLDEHDDVLDDEARQKRATSPLRVFDVDNPRVREALQSAPKIGESLCDACRDRSSRRSSVASTTTRARRGSSSALKPGPSPRSRAAGATTISSRRSAARRRPESASAPASSGCCWRSKAESR
;
A
#
# COMPACT_ATOMS: atom_id res chain seq x y z
N MET A 1 30.09 23.59 0.34
CA MET A 1 29.03 23.19 -0.62
C MET A 1 27.95 22.47 0.17
N ILE A 2 26.68 22.79 -0.03
CA ILE A 2 25.58 22.08 0.64
C ILE A 2 25.14 20.94 -0.27
N GLU A 3 24.98 19.75 0.28
CA GLU A 3 24.58 18.54 -0.44
C GLU A 3 23.19 18.07 0.01
N ARG A 4 22.52 17.29 -0.85
CA ARG A 4 21.26 16.65 -0.49
C ARG A 4 21.43 15.65 0.67
N PRO A 5 20.41 15.45 1.52
CA PRO A 5 20.46 14.41 2.54
C PRO A 5 20.68 13.01 1.95
N ARG A 6 21.40 12.15 2.70
CA ARG A 6 21.56 10.74 2.30
C ARG A 6 20.19 10.06 2.23
N GLY A 7 19.97 9.29 1.16
CA GLY A 7 18.74 8.53 0.93
C GLY A 7 17.60 9.32 0.29
N THR A 8 17.79 10.58 -0.10
CA THR A 8 16.87 11.31 -1.00
C THR A 8 17.38 11.24 -2.44
N HIS A 9 16.71 11.82 -3.43
CA HIS A 9 17.24 12.00 -4.78
C HIS A 9 16.53 13.15 -5.48
N ASP A 10 17.27 13.90 -6.28
CA ASP A 10 16.68 14.88 -7.21
C ASP A 10 16.34 14.15 -8.51
N VAL A 11 15.17 14.40 -9.09
CA VAL A 11 14.80 13.91 -10.43
C VAL A 11 15.21 14.98 -11.45
N LEU A 12 16.36 14.77 -12.08
CA LEU A 12 17.01 15.76 -12.95
C LEU A 12 16.32 15.87 -14.32
N PRO A 13 16.56 16.95 -15.10
CA PRO A 13 15.95 17.14 -16.42
C PRO A 13 16.06 15.96 -17.37
N ASP A 14 17.19 15.25 -17.34
CA ASP A 14 17.42 14.07 -18.19
C ASP A 14 16.63 12.83 -17.74
N GLU A 15 16.21 12.78 -16.48
CA GLU A 15 15.40 11.70 -15.90
C GLU A 15 13.89 11.97 -16.04
N GLN A 16 13.50 13.23 -16.27
CA GLN A 16 12.10 13.65 -16.41
C GLN A 16 11.31 12.89 -17.48
N PRO A 17 11.87 12.52 -18.66
CA PRO A 17 11.13 11.72 -19.63
C PRO A 17 10.68 10.36 -19.07
N MET A 18 11.57 9.66 -18.35
CA MET A 18 11.25 8.38 -17.72
C MET A 18 10.26 8.56 -16.56
N TRP A 19 10.51 9.57 -15.72
CA TRP A 19 9.62 9.93 -14.62
C TRP A 19 8.18 10.15 -15.10
N ARG A 20 8.01 11.00 -16.13
CA ARG A 20 6.70 11.31 -16.72
C ARG A 20 6.08 10.09 -17.36
N PHE A 21 6.85 9.26 -18.06
CA PHE A 21 6.33 8.02 -18.64
C PHE A 21 5.70 7.12 -17.56
N VAL A 22 6.40 6.92 -16.45
CA VAL A 22 5.90 6.10 -15.33
C VAL A 22 4.66 6.74 -14.69
N THR A 23 4.71 8.03 -14.32
CA THR A 23 3.60 8.67 -13.60
C THR A 23 2.37 8.84 -14.47
N SER A 24 2.52 9.23 -15.74
CA SER A 24 1.38 9.37 -16.67
C SER A 24 0.71 8.03 -16.96
N THR A 25 1.49 6.97 -17.17
CA THR A 25 0.94 5.61 -17.36
C THR A 25 0.12 5.17 -16.15
N ALA A 26 0.61 5.44 -14.94
CA ALA A 26 -0.12 5.14 -13.70
C ALA A 26 -1.42 5.97 -13.56
N GLU A 27 -1.37 7.26 -13.87
CA GLU A 27 -2.53 8.16 -13.83
C GLU A 27 -3.62 7.76 -14.85
N GLU A 28 -3.23 7.55 -16.11
CA GLU A 28 -4.13 7.14 -17.19
C GLU A 28 -4.79 5.79 -16.89
N LEU A 29 -4.01 4.83 -16.37
CA LEU A 29 -4.53 3.52 -16.00
C LEU A 29 -5.48 3.61 -14.81
N SER A 30 -5.12 4.38 -13.77
CA SER A 30 -5.99 4.59 -12.61
C SER A 30 -7.33 5.20 -13.02
N ALA A 31 -7.30 6.20 -13.91
CA ALA A 31 -8.50 6.81 -14.46
C ALA A 31 -9.35 5.82 -15.28
N THR A 32 -8.71 4.95 -16.07
CA THR A 32 -9.40 3.90 -16.84
C THR A 32 -10.19 2.94 -15.95
N TYR A 33 -9.68 2.63 -14.75
CA TYR A 33 -10.35 1.79 -13.76
C TYR A 33 -11.35 2.56 -12.86
N GLY A 34 -11.53 3.86 -13.11
CA GLY A 34 -12.44 4.73 -12.35
C GLY A 34 -11.90 5.23 -11.01
N TYR A 35 -10.59 5.07 -10.75
CA TYR A 35 -9.94 5.66 -9.57
C TYR A 35 -9.71 7.16 -9.81
N ARG A 36 -10.06 7.97 -8.81
CA ARG A 36 -9.92 9.44 -8.88
C ARG A 36 -8.73 9.92 -8.04
N PRO A 37 -8.00 10.96 -8.48
CA PRO A 37 -6.85 11.44 -7.74
C PRO A 37 -7.27 12.06 -6.40
N ILE A 38 -6.48 11.81 -5.36
CA ILE A 38 -6.54 12.49 -4.06
C ILE A 38 -5.12 12.94 -3.66
N GLN A 39 -5.04 14.11 -3.03
CA GLN A 39 -3.81 14.56 -2.38
C GLN A 39 -4.07 14.81 -0.90
N THR A 40 -3.23 14.21 -0.07
CA THR A 40 -3.20 14.44 1.37
C THR A 40 -1.96 15.25 1.74
N PRO A 41 -1.96 15.94 2.89
CA PRO A 41 -0.77 16.59 3.42
C PRO A 41 0.45 15.64 3.50
N VAL A 42 1.64 16.22 3.39
CA VAL A 42 2.91 15.48 3.50
C VAL A 42 3.16 15.01 4.94
N PHE A 43 2.63 15.74 5.94
CA PHE A 43 2.68 15.36 7.34
C PHE A 43 1.28 15.29 7.95
N GLU A 44 1.11 14.42 8.93
CA GLU A 44 -0.13 14.24 9.69
C GLU A 44 0.22 14.20 11.19
N ASP A 45 -0.80 14.26 12.05
CA ASP A 45 -0.62 13.96 13.48
C ASP A 45 -0.01 12.56 13.62
N THR A 46 1.07 12.44 14.43
CA THR A 46 1.80 11.18 14.61
C THR A 46 0.89 10.02 15.04
N GLU A 47 -0.15 10.33 15.80
CA GLU A 47 -1.14 9.37 16.26
C GLU A 47 -1.84 8.61 15.12
N LEU A 48 -2.02 9.26 13.95
CA LEU A 48 -2.64 8.63 12.78
C LEU A 48 -1.89 7.36 12.38
N PHE A 49 -0.56 7.44 12.29
CA PHE A 49 0.27 6.30 11.86
C PHE A 49 0.45 5.27 12.97
N GLN A 50 0.57 5.71 14.23
CA GLN A 50 0.67 4.82 15.39
C GLN A 50 -0.54 3.89 15.54
N ARG A 51 -1.75 4.40 15.28
CA ARG A 51 -2.98 3.61 15.36
C ARG A 51 -3.19 2.69 14.18
N THR A 52 -2.82 3.12 12.97
CA THR A 52 -3.20 2.43 11.71
C THR A 52 -2.18 1.39 11.25
N SER A 53 -0.88 1.66 11.42
CA SER A 53 0.19 0.75 10.97
C SER A 53 0.56 -0.31 12.02
N GLY A 54 -0.10 -0.29 13.18
CA GLY A 54 0.18 -1.14 14.32
C GLY A 54 1.42 -0.70 15.08
N GLN A 55 1.30 -0.54 16.40
CA GLN A 55 2.37 -0.18 17.33
C GLN A 55 3.60 -1.11 17.25
N GLY A 56 3.36 -2.33 16.78
CA GLY A 56 4.38 -3.35 16.57
C GLY A 56 5.08 -3.32 15.23
N SER A 57 4.81 -2.40 14.29
CA SER A 57 5.49 -2.40 12.98
C SER A 57 6.85 -1.71 13.04
N ASP A 58 7.83 -2.18 12.24
CA ASP A 58 9.13 -1.50 12.14
C ASP A 58 8.98 -0.05 11.67
N VAL A 59 8.01 0.20 10.78
CA VAL A 59 7.68 1.54 10.30
C VAL A 59 7.39 2.47 11.48
N VAL A 60 6.43 2.10 12.33
CA VAL A 60 6.03 2.91 13.49
C VAL A 60 7.12 2.97 14.55
N GLN A 61 7.84 1.88 14.80
CA GLN A 61 8.80 1.82 15.91
C GLN A 61 10.13 2.50 15.61
N LYS A 62 10.61 2.45 14.37
CA LYS A 62 11.99 2.79 14.04
C LYS A 62 12.15 3.67 12.80
N GLU A 63 11.15 3.71 11.90
CA GLU A 63 11.32 4.32 10.58
C GLU A 63 10.51 5.62 10.36
N MET A 64 9.80 6.17 11.35
CA MET A 64 9.05 7.43 11.15
C MET A 64 9.92 8.68 11.30
N TYR A 65 9.75 9.63 10.39
CA TYR A 65 10.27 11.00 10.55
C TYR A 65 9.29 11.84 11.37
N THR A 66 9.42 11.79 12.69
CA THR A 66 8.58 12.53 13.64
C THR A 66 9.28 13.79 14.13
N PHE A 67 8.56 14.89 14.21
CA PHE A 67 9.04 16.19 14.69
C PHE A 67 7.95 16.92 15.49
N ALA A 68 8.39 17.82 16.37
CA ALA A 68 7.47 18.75 17.03
C ALA A 68 7.32 20.01 16.17
N ASP A 69 6.08 20.47 15.97
CA ASP A 69 5.86 21.79 15.38
C ASP A 69 6.19 22.91 16.38
N ARG A 70 6.05 24.17 15.95
CA ARG A 70 6.34 25.34 16.81
C ARG A 70 5.41 25.46 18.03
N SER A 71 4.31 24.72 18.05
CA SER A 71 3.35 24.66 19.17
C SER A 71 3.51 23.38 20.00
N GLY A 72 4.54 22.56 19.74
CA GLY A 72 4.81 21.32 20.45
C GLY A 72 3.95 20.13 20.01
N ARG A 73 3.18 20.23 18.92
CA ARG A 73 2.39 19.11 18.39
C ARG A 73 3.31 18.11 17.71
N SER A 74 3.12 16.83 17.98
CA SER A 74 3.87 15.75 17.33
C SER A 74 3.29 15.47 15.94
N LEU A 75 4.07 15.81 14.92
CA LEU A 75 3.75 15.57 13.51
C LEU A 75 4.73 14.56 12.93
N THR A 76 4.27 13.81 11.93
CA THR A 76 5.09 12.81 11.24
C THR A 76 4.96 12.99 9.73
N LEU A 77 6.09 13.01 9.02
CA LEU A 77 6.08 12.90 7.55
C LEU A 77 5.51 11.54 7.17
N ARG A 78 4.58 11.51 6.21
CA ARG A 78 3.85 10.28 5.86
C ARG A 78 4.80 9.15 5.41
N PRO A 79 4.82 7.99 6.08
CA PRO A 79 5.61 6.85 5.65
C PRO A 79 4.90 5.99 4.58
N GLU A 80 3.60 6.24 4.38
CA GLU A 80 2.70 5.59 3.43
C GLU A 80 1.48 6.51 3.19
N ALA A 81 0.59 6.15 2.25
CA ALA A 81 -0.53 7.00 1.82
C ALA A 81 -1.94 6.51 2.19
N THR A 82 -2.09 5.23 2.53
CA THR A 82 -3.35 4.59 2.92
C THR A 82 -3.95 5.22 4.18
N ALA A 83 -3.20 5.42 5.27
CA ALA A 83 -3.78 6.02 6.49
C ALA A 83 -4.23 7.48 6.30
N PRO A 84 -3.47 8.36 5.62
CA PRO A 84 -3.95 9.69 5.24
C PRO A 84 -5.21 9.66 4.36
N ILE A 85 -5.29 8.73 3.40
CA ILE A 85 -6.47 8.56 2.54
C ILE A 85 -7.68 8.12 3.38
N ALA A 86 -7.51 7.15 4.28
CA ALA A 86 -8.56 6.70 5.17
C ALA A 86 -9.03 7.81 6.12
N ARG A 87 -8.11 8.62 6.66
CA ARG A 87 -8.42 9.80 7.46
C ARG A 87 -9.25 10.81 6.66
N ALA A 88 -8.84 11.11 5.42
CA ALA A 88 -9.59 11.99 4.53
C ALA A 88 -10.98 11.46 4.18
N TYR A 89 -11.10 10.15 3.96
CA TYR A 89 -12.37 9.48 3.70
C TYR A 89 -13.37 9.67 4.86
N VAL A 90 -12.89 9.53 6.10
CA VAL A 90 -13.72 9.74 7.30
C VAL A 90 -14.02 11.23 7.51
N GLU A 91 -12.99 12.08 7.49
CA GLU A 91 -13.08 13.53 7.76
C GLU A 91 -14.05 14.24 6.81
N HIS A 92 -14.04 13.88 5.53
CA HIS A 92 -14.89 14.50 4.51
C HIS A 92 -16.20 13.74 4.27
N GLY A 93 -16.54 12.76 5.12
CA GLY A 93 -17.81 12.05 5.03
C GLY A 93 -18.00 11.26 3.75
N MET A 94 -16.90 10.75 3.15
CA MET A 94 -16.94 10.06 1.87
C MET A 94 -17.72 8.74 1.91
N HIS A 95 -17.98 8.20 3.10
CA HIS A 95 -18.91 7.09 3.33
C HIS A 95 -20.35 7.38 2.88
N ARG A 96 -20.71 8.65 2.65
CA ARG A 96 -22.02 9.07 2.13
C ARG A 96 -22.07 9.15 0.60
N LEU A 97 -20.92 9.01 -0.06
CA LEU A 97 -20.83 8.98 -1.52
C LEU A 97 -21.23 7.58 -2.06
N PRO A 98 -21.49 7.44 -3.37
CA PRO A 98 -21.60 6.13 -4.00
C PRO A 98 -20.36 5.27 -3.72
N GLN A 99 -20.59 4.02 -3.32
CA GLN A 99 -19.53 3.08 -2.94
C GLN A 99 -19.26 2.06 -4.06
N PRO A 100 -18.03 1.50 -4.15
CA PRO A 100 -16.85 1.91 -3.39
C PRO A 100 -16.31 3.27 -3.85
N VAL A 101 -15.75 4.04 -2.92
CA VAL A 101 -14.99 5.24 -3.24
C VAL A 101 -13.59 4.81 -3.68
N LYS A 102 -13.31 4.98 -4.97
CA LYS A 102 -12.04 4.62 -5.62
C LYS A 102 -11.12 5.84 -5.73
N LEU A 103 -9.99 5.80 -5.05
CA LEU A 103 -9.02 6.88 -4.93
C LEU A 103 -7.61 6.42 -5.30
N TYR A 104 -6.80 7.30 -5.88
CA TYR A 104 -5.36 7.04 -6.02
C TYR A 104 -4.52 8.28 -5.73
N THR A 105 -3.25 8.08 -5.40
CA THR A 105 -2.27 9.16 -5.27
C THR A 105 -0.89 8.69 -5.70
N ILE A 106 -0.11 9.58 -6.30
CA ILE A 106 1.34 9.41 -6.50
C ILE A 106 2.02 10.42 -5.59
N ALA A 107 2.70 9.92 -4.57
CA ALA A 107 3.09 10.72 -3.42
C ALA A 107 4.50 10.37 -2.96
N SER A 108 5.28 11.37 -2.53
CA SER A 108 6.49 11.13 -1.75
C SER A 108 6.14 10.57 -0.37
N CYS A 109 6.87 9.55 0.07
CA CYS A 109 6.76 8.87 1.35
C CYS A 109 8.14 8.78 2.01
N TYR A 110 8.15 8.85 3.34
CA TYR A 110 9.36 9.06 4.12
C TYR A 110 9.58 7.94 5.13
N ARG A 111 10.66 7.18 5.01
CA ARG A 111 11.00 6.07 5.93
C ARG A 111 12.46 6.14 6.35
N TYR A 112 12.70 6.29 7.64
CA TYR A 112 14.02 6.29 8.25
C TYR A 112 14.59 4.87 8.28
N ALA A 113 15.18 4.46 7.16
CA ALA A 113 15.94 3.21 7.04
C ALA A 113 17.40 3.51 6.69
N ALA A 114 18.29 2.55 6.95
CA ALA A 114 19.62 2.56 6.36
C ALA A 114 19.47 2.48 4.84
N PRO A 115 19.99 3.47 4.07
CA PRO A 115 19.85 3.44 2.62
C PRO A 115 20.49 2.19 2.03
N GLN A 116 19.71 1.44 1.26
CA GLN A 116 20.14 0.23 0.53
C GLN A 116 19.57 0.30 -0.88
N ARG A 117 20.01 -0.58 -1.78
CA ARG A 117 19.45 -0.66 -3.14
C ARG A 117 17.93 -0.83 -3.06
N GLY A 118 17.18 0.11 -3.66
CA GLY A 118 15.72 0.14 -3.64
C GLY A 118 15.08 0.62 -2.34
N ARG A 119 15.86 0.96 -1.30
CA ARG A 119 15.36 1.53 -0.04
C ARG A 119 15.88 2.95 0.16
N TYR A 120 15.05 3.91 -0.23
CA TYR A 120 15.30 5.34 -0.05
C TYR A 120 14.59 5.87 1.21
N ARG A 121 15.15 6.93 1.78
CA ARG A 121 14.54 7.66 2.89
C ARG A 121 13.38 8.52 2.44
N GLU A 122 13.46 9.03 1.21
CA GLU A 122 12.35 9.60 0.45
C GLU A 122 12.18 8.77 -0.82
N HIS A 123 11.00 8.21 -1.01
CA HIS A 123 10.62 7.47 -2.21
C HIS A 123 9.24 7.92 -2.66
N PHE A 124 8.90 7.65 -3.92
CA PHE A 124 7.57 7.91 -4.44
C PHE A 124 6.78 6.62 -4.53
N GLN A 125 5.53 6.69 -4.14
CA GLN A 125 4.62 5.55 -4.13
C GLN A 125 3.34 5.91 -4.88
N LEU A 126 2.92 5.01 -5.77
CA LEU A 126 1.53 4.94 -6.22
C LEU A 126 0.74 4.17 -5.16
N SER A 127 -0.30 4.80 -4.61
CA SER A 127 -1.29 4.15 -3.74
C SER A 127 -2.65 4.22 -4.41
N VAL A 128 -3.35 3.08 -4.42
CA VAL A 128 -4.65 2.88 -5.04
C VAL A 128 -5.56 2.25 -3.99
N GLU A 129 -6.62 2.95 -3.62
CA GLU A 129 -7.50 2.61 -2.50
C GLU A 129 -8.95 2.51 -2.99
N ALA A 130 -9.61 1.39 -2.72
CA ALA A 130 -11.05 1.23 -2.91
C ALA A 130 -11.70 0.98 -1.55
N ILE A 131 -12.43 1.97 -1.06
CA ILE A 131 -12.97 1.98 0.31
C ILE A 131 -14.50 1.87 0.24
N GLY A 132 -15.08 1.06 1.13
CA GLY A 132 -16.53 0.94 1.30
C GLY A 132 -17.20 -0.24 0.59
N SER A 133 -16.43 -1.21 0.11
CA SER A 133 -16.92 -2.51 -0.37
C SER A 133 -16.02 -3.64 0.16
N ASP A 134 -16.63 -4.78 0.49
CA ASP A 134 -15.96 -6.03 0.87
C ASP A 134 -15.96 -7.08 -0.26
N ASP A 135 -16.42 -6.70 -1.45
CA ASP A 135 -16.50 -7.59 -2.60
C ASP A 135 -15.09 -8.06 -3.05
N PRO A 136 -14.80 -9.37 -3.09
CA PRO A 136 -13.52 -9.90 -3.59
C PRO A 136 -13.16 -9.46 -5.01
N LEU A 137 -14.13 -9.04 -5.82
CA LEU A 137 -13.87 -8.51 -7.16
C LEU A 137 -13.07 -7.21 -7.12
N ILE A 138 -13.19 -6.41 -6.06
CA ILE A 138 -12.37 -5.19 -5.88
C ILE A 138 -10.90 -5.56 -5.62
N ASP A 139 -10.64 -6.59 -4.80
CA ASP A 139 -9.29 -7.11 -4.61
C ASP A 139 -8.69 -7.57 -5.95
N ALA A 140 -9.47 -8.31 -6.76
CA ALA A 140 -9.04 -8.78 -8.07
C ALA A 140 -8.84 -7.65 -9.09
N GLU A 141 -9.65 -6.58 -9.02
CA GLU A 141 -9.52 -5.40 -9.87
C GLU A 141 -8.20 -4.67 -9.61
N ILE A 142 -7.84 -4.45 -8.34
CA ILE A 142 -6.58 -3.79 -7.96
C ILE A 142 -5.37 -4.63 -8.42
N ILE A 143 -5.43 -5.95 -8.25
CA ILE A 143 -4.38 -6.87 -8.75
C ILE A 143 -4.21 -6.72 -10.27
N GLN A 144 -5.32 -6.68 -11.01
CA GLN A 144 -5.31 -6.49 -12.47
C GLN A 144 -4.77 -5.12 -12.87
N LEU A 145 -5.08 -4.06 -12.11
CA LEU A 145 -4.53 -2.73 -12.33
C LEU A 145 -3.00 -2.76 -12.23
N TYR A 146 -2.42 -3.36 -11.19
CA TYR A 146 -0.96 -3.44 -11.04
C TYR A 146 -0.30 -4.35 -12.09
N ASP A 147 -0.92 -5.49 -12.42
CA ASP A 147 -0.45 -6.37 -13.51
C ASP A 147 -0.40 -5.63 -14.86
N GLU A 148 -1.46 -4.89 -15.19
CA GLU A 148 -1.52 -4.08 -16.40
C GLU A 148 -0.53 -2.90 -16.36
N LEU A 149 -0.35 -2.25 -15.21
CA LEU A 149 0.63 -1.18 -15.02
C LEU A 149 2.04 -1.68 -15.33
N LEU A 150 2.46 -2.78 -14.71
CA LEU A 150 3.78 -3.37 -14.93
C LEU A 150 4.01 -3.70 -16.41
N ARG A 151 3.01 -4.29 -17.07
CA ARG A 151 3.10 -4.59 -18.52
C ARG A 151 3.21 -3.34 -19.38
N ARG A 152 2.42 -2.29 -19.12
CA ARG A 152 2.50 -1.01 -19.85
C ARG A 152 3.85 -0.32 -19.69
N LEU A 153 4.47 -0.50 -18.52
CA LEU A 153 5.83 -0.04 -18.24
C LEU A 153 6.92 -0.95 -18.84
N GLY A 154 6.54 -2.04 -19.53
CA GLY A 154 7.46 -2.97 -20.17
C GLY A 154 8.06 -4.03 -19.24
N VAL A 155 7.57 -4.15 -18.00
CA VAL A 155 8.00 -5.19 -17.06
C VAL A 155 7.28 -6.50 -17.41
N THR A 156 8.04 -7.45 -17.94
CA THR A 156 7.52 -8.72 -18.46
C THR A 156 7.78 -9.92 -17.54
N GLU A 157 8.75 -9.80 -16.64
CA GLU A 157 9.14 -10.85 -15.71
C GLU A 157 8.84 -10.42 -14.27
N PHE A 158 7.75 -10.93 -13.72
CA PHE A 158 7.39 -10.78 -12.31
C PHE A 158 6.55 -11.97 -11.83
N HIS A 159 6.56 -12.19 -10.53
CA HIS A 159 5.72 -13.18 -9.84
C HIS A 159 4.73 -12.45 -8.93
N LEU A 160 3.51 -12.96 -8.87
CA LEU A 160 2.46 -12.46 -8.00
C LEU A 160 2.23 -13.47 -6.88
N ASP A 161 2.63 -13.10 -5.66
CA ASP A 161 2.36 -13.87 -4.46
C ASP A 161 1.07 -13.37 -3.80
N LEU A 162 0.10 -14.26 -3.63
CA LEU A 162 -1.18 -13.96 -3.00
C LEU A 162 -1.27 -14.68 -1.65
N ASN A 163 -1.75 -13.97 -0.63
CA ASN A 163 -2.01 -14.53 0.68
C ASN A 163 -3.28 -13.92 1.30
N SER A 164 -3.82 -14.55 2.33
CA SER A 164 -4.92 -14.03 3.15
C SER A 164 -4.53 -14.06 4.61
N ILE A 165 -4.78 -12.95 5.32
CA ILE A 165 -4.56 -12.86 6.77
C ILE A 165 -5.82 -13.20 7.60
N GLY A 166 -6.85 -13.74 6.94
CA GLY A 166 -8.14 -14.03 7.54
C GLY A 166 -8.94 -12.79 7.95
N ASP A 167 -9.99 -13.04 8.72
CA ASP A 167 -10.87 -12.03 9.31
C ASP A 167 -10.77 -12.05 10.84
N ARG A 168 -11.65 -11.30 11.52
CA ARG A 168 -11.69 -11.25 12.99
C ARG A 168 -12.17 -12.54 13.64
N ASN A 169 -12.76 -13.46 12.87
CA ASN A 169 -13.33 -14.71 13.38
C ASN A 169 -12.29 -15.83 13.34
N CYS A 170 -11.54 -15.95 12.23
CA CYS A 170 -10.54 -17.02 12.06
C CYS A 170 -9.13 -16.65 12.51
N ARG A 171 -8.74 -15.37 12.42
CA ARG A 171 -7.39 -14.94 12.78
C ARG A 171 -7.02 -15.18 14.25
N PRO A 172 -7.90 -14.96 15.26
CA PRO A 172 -7.55 -15.19 16.66
C PRO A 172 -7.16 -16.65 16.94
N ALA A 173 -7.93 -17.61 16.44
CA ALA A 173 -7.65 -19.04 16.60
C ALA A 173 -6.31 -19.44 15.96
N TYR A 174 -6.01 -18.89 14.78
CA TYR A 174 -4.70 -19.09 14.15
C TYR A 174 -3.55 -18.50 14.98
N VAL A 175 -3.71 -17.27 15.48
CA VAL A 175 -2.68 -16.62 16.30
C VAL A 175 -2.42 -17.40 17.58
N GLU A 176 -3.45 -17.97 18.19
CA GLU A 176 -3.31 -18.86 19.35
C GLU A 176 -2.50 -20.12 19.01
N GLN A 177 -2.84 -20.81 17.92
CA GLN A 177 -2.11 -21.98 17.44
C GLN A 177 -0.64 -21.67 17.13
N LEU A 178 -0.40 -20.57 16.43
CA LEU A 178 0.96 -20.10 16.13
C LEU A 178 1.73 -19.76 17.41
N THR A 179 1.08 -19.11 18.38
CA THR A 179 1.71 -18.74 19.65
C THR A 179 2.14 -19.98 20.42
N LYS A 180 1.26 -20.98 20.52
CA LYS A 180 1.58 -22.28 21.14
C LYS A 180 2.73 -22.98 20.43
N TRP A 181 2.71 -23.02 19.10
CA TRP A 181 3.81 -23.61 18.32
C TRP A 181 5.13 -22.88 18.58
N LEU A 182 5.12 -21.54 18.66
CA LEU A 182 6.31 -20.74 18.96
C LEU A 182 6.81 -20.93 20.40
N ASP A 183 5.94 -21.25 21.37
CA ASP A 183 6.35 -21.62 22.73
C ASP A 183 7.08 -22.97 22.76
N GLU A 184 6.55 -23.95 22.02
CA GLU A 184 7.13 -25.29 21.94
C GLU A 184 8.48 -25.31 21.20
N HIS A 185 8.71 -24.31 20.33
CA HIS A 185 9.91 -24.19 19.48
C HIS A 185 10.73 -22.94 19.84
N ASP A 186 10.69 -22.51 21.10
CA ASP A 186 11.39 -21.31 21.54
C ASP A 186 12.93 -21.44 21.37
N ASP A 187 13.49 -22.64 21.50
CA ASP A 187 14.92 -22.97 21.38
C ASP A 187 15.52 -22.70 19.99
N VAL A 188 14.68 -22.64 18.95
CA VAL A 188 15.08 -22.32 17.57
C VAL A 188 14.88 -20.84 17.21
N LEU A 189 14.24 -20.06 18.08
CA LEU A 189 14.03 -18.62 17.89
C LEU A 189 15.23 -17.81 18.37
N ASP A 190 15.73 -16.92 17.51
CA ASP A 190 16.71 -15.91 17.89
C ASP A 190 16.07 -14.71 18.62
N ASP A 191 16.90 -13.79 19.11
CA ASP A 191 16.45 -12.62 19.87
C ASP A 191 15.51 -11.72 19.05
N GLU A 192 15.76 -11.60 17.74
CA GLU A 192 14.89 -10.81 16.85
C GLU A 192 13.50 -11.44 16.73
N ALA A 193 13.43 -12.77 16.52
CA ALA A 193 12.18 -13.50 16.46
C ALA A 193 11.42 -13.41 17.79
N ARG A 194 12.11 -13.55 18.93
CA ARG A 194 11.52 -13.39 20.27
C ARG A 194 10.95 -11.99 20.49
N GLN A 195 11.68 -10.96 20.09
CA GLN A 195 11.22 -9.57 20.17
C GLN A 195 9.98 -9.33 19.28
N LYS A 196 10.01 -9.80 18.04
CA LYS A 196 8.88 -9.67 17.10
C LYS A 196 7.65 -10.42 17.62
N ARG A 197 7.84 -11.65 18.09
CA ARG A 197 6.80 -12.48 18.73
C ARG A 197 6.08 -11.74 19.86
N ALA A 198 6.82 -11.06 20.74
CA ALA A 198 6.25 -10.32 21.85
C ALA A 198 5.34 -9.15 21.42
N THR A 199 5.58 -8.56 20.24
CA THR A 199 4.73 -7.49 19.69
C THR A 199 3.54 -8.02 18.89
N SER A 200 3.78 -9.03 18.05
CA SER A 200 2.77 -9.69 17.23
C SER A 200 3.34 -11.02 16.74
N PRO A 201 2.74 -12.17 17.10
CA PRO A 201 3.24 -13.49 16.72
C PRO A 201 3.47 -13.67 15.22
N LEU A 202 2.69 -12.99 14.37
CA LEU A 202 2.85 -13.05 12.91
C LEU A 202 4.15 -12.44 12.40
N ARG A 203 4.78 -11.55 13.18
CA ARG A 203 5.99 -10.85 12.75
C ARG A 203 7.23 -11.74 12.77
N VAL A 204 7.17 -12.94 13.39
CA VAL A 204 8.28 -13.90 13.31
C VAL A 204 8.60 -14.28 11.86
N PHE A 205 7.61 -14.25 10.96
CA PHE A 205 7.80 -14.50 9.53
C PHE A 205 8.56 -13.38 8.80
N ASP A 206 8.78 -12.23 9.44
CA ASP A 206 9.61 -11.13 8.90
C ASP A 206 11.11 -11.28 9.24
N VAL A 207 11.51 -12.34 9.94
CA VAL A 207 12.92 -12.56 10.33
C VAL A 207 13.69 -13.19 9.16
N ASP A 208 14.84 -12.61 8.83
CA ASP A 208 15.68 -13.08 7.71
C ASP A 208 16.68 -14.19 8.13
N ASN A 209 16.78 -14.53 9.41
CA ASN A 209 17.67 -15.59 9.92
C ASN A 209 17.32 -16.96 9.28
N PRO A 210 18.26 -17.61 8.56
CA PRO A 210 18.00 -18.87 7.87
C PRO A 210 17.51 -19.99 8.79
N ARG A 211 18.06 -20.12 10.00
CA ARG A 211 17.67 -21.15 10.97
C ARG A 211 16.23 -20.95 11.43
N VAL A 212 15.85 -19.71 11.72
CA VAL A 212 14.47 -19.37 12.11
C VAL A 212 13.53 -19.61 10.93
N ARG A 213 13.90 -19.19 9.73
CA ARG A 213 13.09 -19.39 8.51
C ARG A 213 12.86 -20.86 8.19
N GLU A 214 13.86 -21.71 8.41
CA GLU A 214 13.75 -23.16 8.23
C GLU A 214 12.76 -23.76 9.25
N ALA A 215 12.90 -23.41 10.53
CA ALA A 215 11.96 -23.86 11.56
C ALA A 215 10.50 -23.45 11.25
N LEU A 216 10.30 -22.20 10.81
CA LEU A 216 8.99 -21.65 10.47
C LEU A 216 8.29 -22.33 9.28
N GLN A 217 8.99 -23.17 8.50
CA GLN A 217 8.34 -23.96 7.43
C GLN A 217 7.33 -24.98 7.98
N SER A 218 7.54 -25.44 9.21
CA SER A 218 6.66 -26.37 9.93
C SER A 218 5.62 -25.68 10.82
N ALA A 219 5.64 -24.35 10.88
CA ALA A 219 4.65 -23.59 11.64
C ALA A 219 3.25 -23.74 11.03
N PRO A 220 2.18 -23.63 11.85
CA PRO A 220 0.81 -23.62 11.36
C PRO A 220 0.63 -22.60 10.24
N LYS A 221 -0.13 -22.95 9.20
CA LYS A 221 -0.41 -22.05 8.07
C LYS A 221 -1.77 -21.42 8.23
N ILE A 222 -1.84 -20.10 8.11
CA ILE A 222 -3.11 -19.36 8.24
C ILE A 222 -4.18 -19.82 7.25
N GLY A 223 -3.77 -20.29 6.06
CA GLY A 223 -4.66 -20.83 5.03
C GLY A 223 -5.51 -22.01 5.51
N GLU A 224 -4.98 -22.83 6.41
CA GLU A 224 -5.66 -23.99 6.98
C GLU A 224 -6.67 -23.59 8.07
N SER A 225 -6.45 -22.41 8.69
CA SER A 225 -7.30 -21.86 9.74
C SER A 225 -8.39 -20.92 9.24
N LEU A 226 -8.46 -20.62 7.93
CA LEU A 226 -9.46 -19.69 7.38
C LEU A 226 -10.90 -20.22 7.60
N CYS A 227 -11.82 -19.33 7.97
CA CYS A 227 -13.25 -19.64 7.95
C CYS A 227 -13.75 -19.79 6.50
N ASP A 228 -14.92 -20.41 6.30
CA ASP A 228 -15.48 -20.67 4.97
C ASP A 228 -15.69 -19.37 4.16
N ALA A 229 -16.15 -18.30 4.81
CA ALA A 229 -16.28 -17.00 4.16
C ALA A 229 -14.93 -16.45 3.64
N CYS A 230 -13.86 -16.61 4.41
CA CYS A 230 -12.51 -16.20 3.98
C CYS A 230 -11.98 -17.10 2.86
N ARG A 231 -12.22 -18.42 2.93
CA ARG A 231 -11.85 -19.37 1.86
C ARG A 231 -12.55 -19.04 0.55
N ASP A 232 -13.85 -18.78 0.60
CA ASP A 232 -14.65 -18.37 -0.57
C ASP A 232 -14.18 -17.04 -1.15
N ARG A 233 -13.86 -16.07 -0.30
CA ARG A 233 -13.33 -14.77 -0.76
C ARG A 233 -11.97 -14.94 -1.45
N SER A 234 -11.08 -15.75 -0.89
CA SER A 234 -9.77 -16.05 -1.45
C SER A 234 -9.87 -16.83 -2.76
N SER A 235 -10.79 -17.79 -2.87
CA SER A 235 -10.99 -18.59 -4.08
C SER A 235 -11.53 -17.75 -5.24
N ARG A 236 -12.55 -16.93 -5.01
CA ARG A 236 -13.13 -16.01 -6.02
C ARG A 236 -12.11 -14.99 -6.54
N ARG A 237 -11.29 -14.44 -5.64
CA ARG A 237 -10.19 -13.54 -6.03
C ARG A 237 -9.19 -14.23 -6.96
N SER A 238 -8.77 -15.44 -6.58
CA SER A 238 -7.77 -16.22 -7.32
C SER A 238 -8.29 -16.69 -8.68
N SER A 239 -9.57 -17.06 -8.77
CA SER A 239 -10.20 -17.44 -10.04
C SER A 239 -10.26 -16.28 -11.04
N VAL A 240 -10.55 -15.06 -10.56
CA VAL A 240 -10.57 -13.87 -11.42
C VAL A 240 -9.15 -13.48 -11.85
N ALA A 241 -8.20 -13.43 -10.91
CA ALA A 241 -6.81 -13.09 -11.23
C ALA A 241 -6.16 -14.07 -12.24
N SER A 242 -6.43 -15.38 -12.11
CA SER A 242 -5.94 -16.39 -13.05
C SER A 242 -6.60 -16.31 -14.42
N THR A 243 -7.92 -16.05 -14.47
CA THR A 243 -8.66 -15.93 -15.73
C THR A 243 -8.21 -14.71 -16.54
N THR A 244 -8.03 -13.56 -15.90
CA THR A 244 -7.53 -12.36 -16.59
C THR A 244 -6.11 -12.56 -17.12
N THR A 245 -5.23 -13.20 -16.34
CA THR A 245 -3.86 -13.51 -16.76
C THR A 245 -3.84 -14.44 -17.98
N ARG A 246 -4.72 -15.44 -18.02
CA ARG A 246 -4.78 -16.44 -19.11
C ARG A 246 -5.45 -15.90 -20.38
N ALA A 247 -6.55 -15.16 -20.26
CA ALA A 247 -7.28 -14.61 -21.40
C ALA A 247 -6.44 -13.61 -22.21
N ARG A 248 -5.55 -12.84 -21.54
CA ARG A 248 -4.72 -11.81 -22.19
C ARG A 248 -3.44 -12.34 -22.83
N ARG A 249 -2.94 -13.52 -22.42
CA ARG A 249 -1.85 -14.21 -23.14
C ARG A 249 -2.28 -14.66 -24.55
N GLY A 250 -3.58 -14.81 -24.80
CA GLY A 250 -4.13 -15.20 -26.10
C GLY A 250 -4.35 -14.06 -27.10
N SER A 251 -4.23 -12.78 -26.70
CA SER A 251 -4.61 -11.63 -27.53
C SER A 251 -3.47 -10.69 -27.92
N SER A 252 -2.20 -11.13 -27.81
CA SER A 252 -1.05 -10.31 -28.24
C SER A 252 -0.89 -10.31 -29.76
N SER A 253 -1.67 -9.49 -30.46
CA SER A 253 -1.27 -8.98 -31.78
C SER A 253 -0.51 -7.67 -31.57
N ALA A 254 0.77 -7.66 -31.90
CA ALA A 254 1.68 -6.54 -31.71
C ALA A 254 1.16 -5.24 -32.37
N LEU A 255 0.72 -4.27 -31.56
CA LEU A 255 0.58 -2.90 -32.00
C LEU A 255 1.96 -2.23 -31.98
N LYS A 256 2.50 -1.96 -33.17
CA LYS A 256 3.70 -1.15 -33.35
C LYS A 256 3.41 0.30 -32.94
N PRO A 257 4.28 0.98 -32.17
CA PRO A 257 4.10 2.39 -31.86
C PRO A 257 4.35 3.24 -33.13
N GLY A 258 3.36 4.06 -33.49
CA GLY A 258 3.49 5.08 -34.53
C GLY A 258 4.33 6.29 -34.06
N PRO A 259 4.84 7.11 -34.99
CA PRO A 259 5.76 8.21 -34.66
C PRO A 259 5.04 9.36 -33.94
N SER A 260 5.75 10.01 -33.00
CA SER A 260 5.22 11.14 -32.22
C SER A 260 5.08 12.42 -33.06
N PRO A 261 4.03 13.24 -32.84
CA PRO A 261 3.95 14.55 -33.47
C PRO A 261 4.59 15.63 -32.58
N ARG A 262 5.44 16.43 -33.23
CA ARG A 262 6.07 17.64 -32.69
C ARG A 262 5.05 18.75 -32.37
N SER A 263 5.28 19.39 -31.23
CA SER A 263 5.03 20.80 -30.85
C SER A 263 3.97 21.62 -31.62
N ARG A 264 2.97 22.14 -30.90
CA ARG A 264 2.47 23.51 -31.06
C ARG A 264 1.97 24.05 -29.72
N ALA A 265 2.31 25.31 -29.47
CA ALA A 265 2.14 26.03 -28.22
C ALA A 265 0.87 26.90 -28.18
N ALA A 266 0.61 27.42 -26.97
CA ALA A 266 -0.13 28.63 -26.60
C ALA A 266 -1.61 28.49 -26.17
N GLY A 267 -1.93 29.16 -25.05
CA GLY A 267 -3.29 29.60 -24.73
C GLY A 267 -3.69 29.49 -23.26
N ALA A 268 -3.18 30.39 -22.40
CA ALA A 268 -3.69 30.58 -21.04
C ALA A 268 -5.07 31.26 -21.06
N THR A 269 -6.00 30.84 -20.20
CA THR A 269 -7.13 31.67 -19.77
C THR A 269 -7.55 31.31 -18.35
N THR A 270 -7.45 32.30 -17.47
CA THR A 270 -7.82 32.30 -16.05
C THR A 270 -9.31 32.63 -15.92
N ILE A 271 -10.07 31.89 -15.11
CA ILE A 271 -11.33 32.38 -14.55
C ILE A 271 -11.39 32.04 -13.06
N SER A 272 -11.46 33.10 -12.26
CA SER A 272 -11.72 33.07 -10.82
C SER A 272 -13.21 33.05 -10.53
N SER A 273 -13.66 32.35 -9.49
CA SER A 273 -14.70 32.91 -8.62
C SER A 273 -14.63 32.32 -7.21
N ARG A 274 -14.68 33.22 -6.23
CA ARG A 274 -14.85 32.95 -4.80
C ARG A 274 -16.33 32.74 -4.50
N ARG A 275 -16.65 31.90 -3.52
CA ARG A 275 -17.66 32.19 -2.48
C ARG A 275 -17.47 31.32 -1.25
N SER A 276 -17.42 31.99 -0.11
CA SER A 276 -17.46 31.48 1.26
C SER A 276 -18.88 31.15 1.71
N ALA A 277 -19.06 30.18 2.60
CA ALA A 277 -19.77 30.36 3.87
C ALA A 277 -19.72 29.09 4.74
N ALA A 278 -19.59 29.33 6.05
CA ALA A 278 -19.70 28.39 7.16
C ALA A 278 -21.15 27.81 7.28
N ARG A 279 -21.53 26.81 8.08
CA ARG A 279 -21.11 26.38 9.43
C ARG A 279 -21.98 25.16 9.83
N ARG A 280 -21.57 24.47 10.91
CA ARG A 280 -22.30 23.59 11.86
C ARG A 280 -22.21 22.07 11.68
N ARG A 281 -21.69 21.46 12.77
CA ARG A 281 -21.65 20.02 13.11
C ARG A 281 -23.04 19.51 13.50
N PRO A 282 -23.26 18.19 13.41
CA PRO A 282 -23.58 17.47 14.65
C PRO A 282 -22.85 16.11 14.77
N GLU A 283 -23.22 15.43 15.84
CA GLU A 283 -22.49 14.45 16.65
C GLU A 283 -22.27 13.05 16.04
N SER A 284 -21.47 12.32 16.81
CA SER A 284 -20.91 10.99 16.67
C SER A 284 -21.86 9.88 16.22
N ALA A 285 -21.41 9.11 15.23
CA ALA A 285 -21.78 7.71 15.07
C ALA A 285 -20.53 6.91 14.68
N SER A 286 -20.20 5.92 15.50
CA SER A 286 -19.09 4.98 15.32
C SER A 286 -19.30 4.11 14.07
N ALA A 287 -18.40 4.21 13.09
CA ALA A 287 -18.37 3.33 11.92
C ALA A 287 -17.36 2.18 12.14
N PRO A 288 -17.67 0.96 11.66
CA PRO A 288 -16.84 -0.22 11.89
C PRO A 288 -15.54 -0.13 11.08
N ALA A 289 -14.42 -0.48 11.73
CA ALA A 289 -13.10 -0.52 11.11
C ALA A 289 -13.08 -1.42 9.88
N SER A 290 -12.72 -0.86 8.73
CA SER A 290 -12.48 -1.56 7.47
C SER A 290 -11.21 -2.41 7.58
N SER A 291 -11.33 -3.67 7.21
CA SER A 291 -10.22 -4.62 7.08
C SER A 291 -9.41 -4.31 5.80
N GLY A 292 -8.43 -3.42 5.91
CA GLY A 292 -7.44 -3.21 4.85
C GLY A 292 -6.41 -4.35 4.86
N CYS A 293 -6.32 -5.11 3.76
CA CYS A 293 -5.19 -6.00 3.50
C CYS A 293 -3.96 -5.14 3.18
N CYS A 294 -2.94 -5.20 4.03
CA CYS A 294 -1.64 -4.58 3.79
C CYS A 294 -0.83 -5.49 2.86
N TRP A 295 -0.49 -5.01 1.66
CA TRP A 295 0.33 -5.73 0.69
C TRP A 295 1.81 -5.44 0.93
N ARG A 296 2.62 -6.50 1.09
CA ARG A 296 4.09 -6.43 0.95
C ARG A 296 4.46 -7.15 -0.34
N SER A 297 4.91 -6.41 -1.35
CA SER A 297 5.65 -6.99 -2.46
C SER A 297 7.15 -6.90 -2.14
N LYS A 298 7.85 -8.03 -2.23
CA LYS A 298 9.32 -8.08 -2.25
C LYS A 298 9.68 -8.33 -3.72
N ALA A 299 9.94 -7.26 -4.47
CA ALA A 299 10.45 -7.40 -5.83
C ALA A 299 11.95 -7.73 -5.74
N GLU A 300 12.29 -9.01 -5.78
CA GLU A 300 13.68 -9.44 -6.01
C GLU A 300 13.89 -9.53 -7.52
N SER A 301 14.54 -8.51 -8.10
CA SER A 301 15.08 -8.62 -9.46
C SER A 301 16.34 -9.49 -9.39
N ARG A 302 16.36 -10.59 -10.14
CA ARG A 302 17.60 -11.32 -10.40
C ARG A 302 18.62 -10.44 -11.12
#